data_AF-A0AAE3I9R6-F1
#
_entry.id   AF-A0AAE3I9R6-F1
#
_cell.length_a   1.000
_cell.length_b   1.000
_cell.length_c   1.000
_cell.angle_alpha   90.00
_cell.angle_beta   90.00
_cell.angle_gamma   90.00
#
_symmetry.space_group_name_H-M   'P 1'
#
loop_
_entity.id
_entity.type
_entity.pdbx_description
1 polymer ?
#
loop_
_entity_poly.entity_id
_entity_poly.type
_entity_poly.pdbx_seq_one_letter_code
_entity_poly.pdbx_strand_id
1 'polypeptide(L)'
;MKIRGERECQACGTQWSYYETGSITCPECGSMRSVGVDERTEHTDNPAELDLSPVTGAIDAEPIDRVAERAVEQCREYVRKRGFIRGGELRHLDPTFVAAVELQHVASELARSMRVGEDEELYFLALVRGAADGQRPAPDDVPDTLAAARGLATAAVIDAYRRDLTRYLTEHPDPEARTTMGRFVDHRKRIEALDGSIQPDDAETLLDGLAELSRYAAAGDQAALASARDRLDGLE
;
A
#
# COMPACT_ATOMS: atom_id res chain seq x y z
N MET A 1 -7.04 14.56 -1.89
CA MET A 1 -7.34 15.98 -2.21
C MET A 1 -8.28 16.00 -3.41
N LYS A 2 -9.29 16.87 -3.45
CA LYS A 2 -10.11 17.01 -4.66
C LYS A 2 -9.37 17.79 -5.75
N ILE A 3 -9.12 17.19 -6.90
CA ILE A 3 -8.42 17.81 -8.04
C ILE A 3 -9.23 17.66 -9.33
N ARG A 4 -8.93 18.52 -10.30
CA ARG A 4 -9.38 18.37 -11.69
C ARG A 4 -8.40 17.47 -12.43
N GLY A 5 -8.86 16.32 -12.88
CA GLY A 5 -8.03 15.30 -13.51
C GLY A 5 -7.89 15.51 -15.00
N GLU A 6 -8.99 15.80 -15.69
CA GLU A 6 -8.97 16.05 -17.13
C GLU A 6 -8.35 17.41 -17.44
N ARG A 7 -7.32 17.41 -18.28
CA ARG A 7 -6.56 18.60 -18.65
C ARG A 7 -6.63 18.85 -20.14
N GLU A 8 -6.67 20.12 -20.53
CA GLU A 8 -6.55 20.55 -21.92
C GLU A 8 -5.32 21.45 -22.11
N CYS A 9 -4.51 21.16 -23.13
CA CYS A 9 -3.36 21.98 -23.51
C CYS A 9 -3.83 23.27 -24.18
N GLN A 10 -3.42 24.41 -23.65
CA GLN A 10 -3.72 25.71 -24.27
C GLN A 10 -2.89 25.99 -25.53
N ALA A 11 -1.83 25.20 -25.79
CA ALA A 11 -0.95 25.38 -26.96
C ALA A 11 -1.37 24.54 -28.17
N CYS A 12 -1.94 23.35 -27.96
CA CYS A 12 -2.28 22.43 -29.05
C CYS A 12 -3.67 21.77 -28.94
N GLY A 13 -4.42 22.03 -27.86
CA GLY A 13 -5.77 21.49 -27.65
C GLY A 13 -5.83 20.03 -27.20
N THR A 14 -4.71 19.32 -27.12
CA THR A 14 -4.67 17.93 -26.61
C THR A 14 -5.26 17.85 -25.22
N GLN A 15 -6.17 16.90 -25.01
CA GLN A 15 -6.71 16.56 -23.71
C GLN A 15 -6.04 15.29 -23.16
N TRP A 16 -5.78 15.25 -21.85
CA TRP A 16 -5.26 14.06 -21.17
C TRP A 16 -5.64 14.04 -19.69
N SER A 17 -5.58 12.85 -19.09
CA SER A 17 -5.88 12.68 -17.67
C SER A 17 -4.62 12.80 -16.82
N TYR A 18 -4.62 13.76 -15.90
CA TYR A 18 -3.60 13.87 -14.84
C TYR A 18 -3.59 12.62 -13.94
N TYR A 19 -4.73 11.95 -13.78
CA TYR A 19 -4.82 10.71 -13.00
C TYR A 19 -3.99 9.57 -13.61
N GLU A 20 -3.73 9.62 -14.91
CA GLU A 20 -2.90 8.64 -15.62
C GLU A 20 -1.44 9.05 -15.66
N THR A 21 -1.17 10.31 -15.95
CA THR A 21 0.21 10.77 -16.23
C THR A 21 0.92 11.35 -15.02
N GLY A 22 0.18 11.80 -14.00
CA GLY A 22 0.71 12.57 -12.88
C GLY A 22 1.33 13.91 -13.31
N SER A 23 1.11 14.36 -14.55
CA SER A 23 1.82 15.47 -15.17
C SER A 23 0.87 16.55 -15.70
N ILE A 24 1.25 17.80 -15.46
CA ILE A 24 0.58 18.98 -16.06
C ILE A 24 1.18 19.37 -17.42
N THR A 25 2.22 18.67 -17.86
CA THR A 25 2.88 18.86 -19.15
C THR A 25 2.12 18.09 -20.22
N CYS A 26 1.78 18.76 -21.31
CA CYS A 26 1.10 18.15 -22.44
C CYS A 26 1.96 17.01 -23.02
N PRO A 27 1.44 15.79 -23.15
CA PRO A 27 2.19 14.65 -23.67
C PRO A 27 2.58 14.83 -25.16
N GLU A 28 1.75 15.53 -25.93
CA GLU A 28 1.96 15.74 -27.36
C GLU A 28 3.01 16.82 -27.70
N CYS A 29 2.95 17.99 -27.06
CA CYS A 29 3.78 19.14 -27.43
C CYS A 29 4.75 19.61 -26.34
N GLY A 30 4.79 18.95 -25.17
CA GLY A 30 5.66 19.31 -24.06
C GLY A 30 5.32 20.64 -23.37
N SER A 31 4.22 21.28 -23.73
CA SER A 31 3.79 22.55 -23.12
C SER A 31 3.29 22.35 -21.68
N MET A 32 3.76 23.18 -20.75
CA MET A 32 3.22 23.26 -19.38
C MET A 32 1.95 24.12 -19.26
N ARG A 33 1.48 24.73 -20.38
CA ARG A 33 0.26 25.55 -20.38
C ARG A 33 -0.97 24.66 -20.53
N SER A 34 -1.53 24.24 -19.41
CA SER A 34 -2.72 23.38 -19.37
C SER A 34 -3.74 23.81 -18.32
N VAL A 35 -5.02 23.57 -18.59
CA VAL A 35 -6.13 23.89 -17.69
C VAL A 35 -6.95 22.65 -17.38
N GLY A 36 -7.46 22.54 -16.15
CA GLY A 36 -8.36 21.45 -15.76
C GLY A 36 -9.80 21.75 -16.18
N VAL A 37 -10.42 20.85 -16.94
CA VAL A 37 -11.73 21.04 -17.60
C VAL A 37 -12.89 20.30 -16.93
N ASP A 38 -12.60 19.33 -16.06
CA ASP A 38 -13.58 18.54 -15.32
C ASP A 38 -13.95 19.15 -13.95
N GLU A 39 -14.89 18.48 -13.27
CA GLU A 39 -15.21 18.76 -11.88
C GLU A 39 -14.07 18.29 -10.95
N ARG A 40 -14.05 18.81 -9.72
CA ARG A 40 -13.03 18.42 -8.75
C ARG A 40 -13.45 17.12 -8.07
N THR A 41 -12.68 16.07 -8.31
CA THR A 41 -12.95 14.73 -7.76
C THR A 41 -11.84 14.32 -6.79
N GLU A 42 -12.20 13.53 -5.78
CA GLU A 42 -11.25 13.05 -4.78
C GLU A 42 -10.16 12.18 -5.42
N HIS A 43 -8.91 12.44 -5.07
CA HIS A 43 -7.77 11.70 -5.59
C HIS A 43 -6.68 11.59 -4.52
N THR A 44 -6.16 10.38 -4.38
CA THR A 44 -5.07 10.03 -3.45
C THR A 44 -4.00 9.17 -4.10
N ASP A 45 -4.35 8.42 -5.14
CA ASP A 45 -3.46 7.47 -5.81
C ASP A 45 -2.68 8.12 -6.96
N ASN A 46 -1.51 8.71 -6.66
CA ASN A 46 -0.67 9.25 -7.73
C ASN A 46 0.04 8.11 -8.47
N PRO A 47 0.22 8.22 -9.81
CA PRO A 47 0.95 7.22 -10.57
C PRO A 47 2.41 7.17 -10.11
N ALA A 48 2.80 6.05 -9.52
CA ALA A 48 4.15 5.78 -9.06
C ALA A 48 4.43 4.27 -9.14
N GLU A 49 5.61 3.92 -9.62
CA GLU A 49 6.13 2.55 -9.62
C GLU A 49 7.12 2.39 -8.46
N LEU A 50 7.17 1.20 -7.89
CA LEU A 50 8.14 0.86 -6.86
C LEU A 50 9.47 0.46 -7.52
N ASP A 51 10.43 1.38 -7.58
CA ASP A 51 11.76 1.11 -8.13
C ASP A 51 12.73 0.59 -7.04
N LEU A 52 13.05 -0.70 -7.12
CA LEU A 52 14.03 -1.36 -6.24
C LEU A 52 15.38 -1.59 -6.93
N SER A 53 15.58 -1.08 -8.15
CA SER A 53 16.87 -1.16 -8.84
C SER A 53 18.02 -0.58 -8.01
N PRO A 54 17.85 0.57 -7.31
CA PRO A 54 18.89 1.12 -6.44
C PRO A 54 19.24 0.23 -5.25
N VAL A 55 18.27 -0.55 -4.75
CA VAL A 55 18.46 -1.48 -3.61
C VAL A 55 19.17 -2.73 -4.09
N THR A 56 18.68 -3.30 -5.19
CA THR A 56 19.24 -4.54 -5.78
C THR A 56 20.70 -4.34 -6.19
N GLY A 57 21.03 -3.19 -6.78
CA GLY A 57 22.41 -2.86 -7.15
C GLY A 57 23.38 -2.67 -5.98
N ALA A 58 22.88 -2.54 -4.74
CA ALA A 58 23.71 -2.37 -3.54
C ALA A 58 23.99 -3.68 -2.78
N ILE A 59 23.23 -4.76 -3.04
CA ILE A 59 23.28 -6.03 -2.27
C ILE A 59 24.70 -6.61 -2.18
N ASP A 60 25.45 -6.63 -3.29
CA ASP A 60 26.80 -7.20 -3.33
C ASP A 60 27.91 -6.18 -2.98
N ALA A 61 27.56 -4.90 -2.86
CA ALA A 61 28.50 -3.79 -2.75
C ALA A 61 28.53 -3.15 -1.35
N GLU A 62 27.45 -3.28 -0.59
CA GLU A 62 27.24 -2.61 0.68
C GLU A 62 26.83 -3.61 1.77
N PRO A 63 27.15 -3.32 3.04
CA PRO A 63 26.63 -4.14 4.14
C PRO A 63 25.10 -4.02 4.23
N ILE A 64 24.47 -5.05 4.79
CA ILE A 64 23.01 -5.24 4.76
C ILE A 64 22.22 -4.09 5.42
N ASP A 65 22.78 -3.45 6.43
CA ASP A 65 22.19 -2.28 7.10
C ASP A 65 22.03 -1.10 6.13
N ARG A 66 23.02 -0.84 5.27
CA ARG A 66 22.96 0.20 4.23
C ARG A 66 22.00 -0.13 3.10
N VAL A 67 21.97 -1.40 2.69
CA VAL A 67 20.99 -1.89 1.70
C VAL A 67 19.57 -1.71 2.26
N ALA A 68 19.36 -2.00 3.54
CA ALA A 68 18.09 -1.80 4.23
C ALA A 68 17.71 -0.31 4.36
N GLU A 69 18.64 0.58 4.73
CA GLU A 69 18.41 2.04 4.72
C GLU A 69 17.87 2.52 3.35
N ARG A 70 18.50 2.04 2.27
CA ARG A 70 18.09 2.37 0.89
C ARG A 70 16.72 1.82 0.55
N ALA A 71 16.39 0.61 0.99
CA ALA A 71 15.06 0.03 0.82
C ALA A 71 13.98 0.84 1.56
N VAL A 72 14.27 1.33 2.77
CA VAL A 72 13.37 2.23 3.51
C VAL A 72 13.09 3.49 2.70
N GLU A 73 14.11 4.11 2.12
CA GLU A 73 13.94 5.32 1.30
C GLU A 73 13.05 5.09 0.08
N GLN A 74 13.32 4.04 -0.71
CA GLN A 74 12.54 3.71 -1.91
C GLN A 74 11.08 3.39 -1.56
N CYS A 75 10.85 2.53 -0.56
CA CYS A 75 9.50 2.16 -0.15
C CYS A 75 8.73 3.35 0.40
N ARG A 76 9.37 4.18 1.22
CA ARG A 76 8.74 5.39 1.79
C ARG A 76 8.35 6.39 0.71
N GLU A 77 9.20 6.57 -0.30
CA GLU A 77 8.90 7.44 -1.42
C GLU A 77 7.73 6.93 -2.28
N TYR A 78 7.64 5.62 -2.47
CA TYR A 78 6.53 5.00 -3.17
C TYR A 78 5.23 5.10 -2.34
N VAL A 79 5.24 4.64 -1.09
CA VAL A 79 4.06 4.61 -0.19
C VAL A 79 3.46 6.01 0.02
N ARG A 80 4.28 7.07 0.11
CA ARG A 80 3.76 8.44 0.26
C ARG A 80 2.99 8.97 -0.96
N LYS A 81 3.27 8.42 -2.16
CA LYS A 81 2.64 8.84 -3.42
C LYS A 81 1.36 8.06 -3.70
N ARG A 82 1.28 6.82 -3.23
CA ARG A 82 0.15 5.92 -3.44
C ARG A 82 -1.03 6.24 -2.52
N GLY A 83 -2.19 5.79 -2.96
CA GLY A 83 -3.46 5.83 -2.25
C GLY A 83 -4.45 4.86 -2.91
N PHE A 84 -5.72 4.94 -2.55
CA PHE A 84 -6.75 4.03 -3.04
C PHE A 84 -7.93 4.73 -3.70
N ILE A 85 -7.85 6.04 -3.96
CA ILE A 85 -8.87 6.78 -4.72
C ILE A 85 -8.23 7.36 -5.98
N ARG A 86 -8.70 6.92 -7.14
CA ARG A 86 -8.26 7.39 -8.45
C ARG A 86 -9.41 8.01 -9.21
N GLY A 87 -9.36 9.33 -9.42
CA GLY A 87 -10.44 10.05 -10.10
C GLY A 87 -11.83 9.87 -9.47
N GLY A 88 -11.91 9.80 -8.14
CA GLY A 88 -13.16 9.55 -7.41
C GLY A 88 -13.53 8.08 -7.23
N GLU A 89 -12.92 7.19 -7.98
CA GLU A 89 -13.17 5.75 -7.86
C GLU A 89 -12.29 5.15 -6.78
N LEU A 90 -12.91 4.42 -5.85
CA LEU A 90 -12.17 3.60 -4.90
C LEU A 90 -11.56 2.41 -5.64
N ARG A 91 -10.28 2.16 -5.38
CA ARG A 91 -9.51 1.04 -5.91
C ARG A 91 -9.37 -0.04 -4.83
N HIS A 92 -9.24 -1.28 -5.27
CA HIS A 92 -8.91 -2.39 -4.37
C HIS A 92 -7.51 -2.18 -3.76
N LEU A 93 -7.26 -2.90 -2.66
CA LEU A 93 -5.96 -2.93 -2.02
C LEU A 93 -4.92 -3.50 -2.99
N ASP A 94 -3.93 -2.69 -3.33
CA ASP A 94 -2.85 -3.05 -4.25
C ASP A 94 -1.81 -3.95 -3.55
N PRO A 95 -1.57 -5.19 -4.04
CA PRO A 95 -0.56 -6.08 -3.46
C PRO A 95 0.85 -5.48 -3.43
N THR A 96 1.25 -4.68 -4.44
CA THR A 96 2.54 -3.98 -4.47
C THR A 96 2.63 -2.94 -3.34
N PHE A 97 1.52 -2.30 -2.99
CA PHE A 97 1.47 -1.42 -1.81
C PHE A 97 1.70 -2.20 -0.50
N VAL A 98 1.05 -3.36 -0.35
CA VAL A 98 1.21 -4.21 0.84
C VAL A 98 2.67 -4.66 0.98
N ALA A 99 3.26 -5.17 -0.11
CA ALA A 99 4.65 -5.62 -0.13
C ALA A 99 5.65 -4.49 0.15
N ALA A 100 5.41 -3.28 -0.39
CA ALA A 100 6.26 -2.13 -0.11
C ALA A 100 6.21 -1.70 1.36
N VAL A 101 5.02 -1.70 1.98
CA VAL A 101 4.89 -1.37 3.42
C VAL A 101 5.61 -2.41 4.27
N GLU A 102 5.46 -3.70 3.97
CA GLU A 102 6.17 -4.75 4.69
C GLU A 102 7.68 -4.64 4.54
N LEU A 103 8.17 -4.48 3.31
CA LEU A 103 9.59 -4.25 3.05
C LEU A 103 10.11 -3.03 3.80
N GLN A 104 9.35 -1.93 3.85
CA GLN A 104 9.75 -0.74 4.61
C GLN A 104 9.92 -1.03 6.12
N HIS A 105 9.00 -1.77 6.73
CA HIS A 105 9.05 -2.10 8.15
C HIS A 105 10.19 -3.07 8.49
N VAL A 106 10.34 -4.12 7.68
CA VAL A 106 11.43 -5.09 7.82
C VAL A 106 12.78 -4.41 7.65
N ALA A 107 12.95 -3.64 6.57
CA ALA A 107 14.18 -2.89 6.31
C ALA A 107 14.49 -1.90 7.43
N SER A 108 13.47 -1.26 8.01
CA SER A 108 13.65 -0.36 9.16
C SER A 108 14.15 -1.09 10.41
N GLU A 109 13.80 -2.35 10.60
CA GLU A 109 14.32 -3.18 11.71
C GLU A 109 15.76 -3.60 11.45
N LEU A 110 16.07 -4.07 10.24
CA LEU A 110 17.42 -4.47 9.84
C LEU A 110 18.41 -3.30 9.90
N ALA A 111 18.04 -2.13 9.41
CA ALA A 111 18.88 -0.93 9.43
C ALA A 111 19.24 -0.45 10.85
N ARG A 112 18.44 -0.79 11.86
CA ARG A 112 18.69 -0.45 13.27
C ARG A 112 19.33 -1.59 14.06
N SER A 113 19.39 -2.79 13.48
CA SER A 113 19.89 -3.98 14.15
C SER A 113 21.42 -4.02 14.15
N MET A 114 22.01 -4.31 15.32
CA MET A 114 23.47 -4.44 15.43
C MET A 114 24.02 -5.70 14.74
N ARG A 115 23.17 -6.73 14.59
CA ARG A 115 23.47 -7.99 13.93
C ARG A 115 22.21 -8.46 13.22
N VAL A 116 22.38 -8.92 11.99
CA VAL A 116 21.34 -9.54 11.18
C VAL A 116 21.75 -11.00 11.01
N GLY A 117 20.85 -11.94 11.29
CA GLY A 117 21.09 -13.35 11.05
C GLY A 117 20.76 -13.74 9.61
N GLU A 118 21.10 -14.97 9.24
CA GLU A 118 20.93 -15.47 7.88
C GLU A 118 19.45 -15.54 7.47
N ASP A 119 18.56 -15.91 8.40
CA ASP A 119 17.12 -16.01 8.14
C ASP A 119 16.49 -14.61 7.91
N GLU A 120 16.89 -13.60 8.71
CA GLU A 120 16.43 -12.23 8.50
C GLU A 120 16.91 -11.64 7.17
N GLU A 121 18.17 -11.90 6.81
CA GLU A 121 18.73 -11.47 5.54
C GLU A 121 18.01 -12.15 4.35
N LEU A 122 17.80 -13.46 4.43
CA LEU A 122 17.09 -14.22 3.40
C LEU A 122 15.67 -13.69 3.19
N TYR A 123 14.95 -13.44 4.28
CA TYR A 123 13.59 -12.90 4.25
C TYR A 123 13.55 -11.51 3.63
N PHE A 124 14.45 -10.60 4.04
CA PHE A 124 14.56 -9.26 3.46
C PHE A 124 14.87 -9.32 1.96
N LEU A 125 15.82 -10.14 1.53
CA LEU A 125 16.15 -10.29 0.10
C LEU A 125 15.00 -10.89 -0.71
N ALA A 126 14.19 -11.79 -0.12
CA ALA A 126 12.99 -12.31 -0.76
C ALA A 126 11.95 -11.20 -0.99
N LEU A 127 11.75 -10.32 -0.01
CA LEU A 127 10.89 -9.13 -0.16
C LEU A 127 11.42 -8.17 -1.23
N VAL A 128 12.74 -7.88 -1.26
CA VAL A 128 13.33 -7.00 -2.29
C VAL A 128 13.09 -7.53 -3.70
N ARG A 129 13.15 -8.86 -3.89
CA ARG A 129 12.90 -9.49 -5.20
C ARG A 129 11.43 -9.48 -5.60
N GLY A 130 10.50 -9.63 -4.64
CA GLY A 130 9.07 -9.81 -4.93
C GLY A 130 8.21 -8.55 -4.85
N ALA A 131 8.65 -7.53 -4.10
CA ALA A 131 7.75 -6.44 -3.70
C ALA A 131 7.22 -5.60 -4.87
N ALA A 132 8.04 -5.37 -5.91
CA ALA A 132 7.61 -4.64 -7.11
C ALA A 132 6.48 -5.37 -7.86
N ASP A 133 6.50 -6.70 -7.83
CA ASP A 133 5.48 -7.57 -8.44
C ASP A 133 4.30 -7.88 -7.48
N GLY A 134 4.26 -7.24 -6.30
CA GLY A 134 3.23 -7.46 -5.29
C GLY A 134 3.34 -8.80 -4.58
N GLN A 135 4.49 -9.45 -4.63
CA GLN A 135 4.75 -10.73 -4.00
C GLN A 135 5.41 -10.55 -2.64
N ARG A 136 5.06 -11.43 -1.70
CA ARG A 136 5.63 -11.50 -0.35
C ARG A 136 5.92 -12.96 0.02
N PRO A 137 6.93 -13.23 0.85
CA PRO A 137 7.13 -14.56 1.42
C PRO A 137 5.91 -15.03 2.23
N ALA A 138 5.74 -16.35 2.34
CA ALA A 138 4.64 -16.94 3.07
C ALA A 138 4.77 -16.68 4.58
N PRO A 139 3.68 -16.77 5.36
CA PRO A 139 3.72 -16.58 6.81
C PRO A 139 4.74 -17.48 7.53
N ASP A 140 4.89 -18.73 7.08
CA ASP A 140 5.85 -19.70 7.62
C ASP A 140 7.32 -19.34 7.32
N ASP A 141 7.56 -18.48 6.33
CA ASP A 141 8.91 -18.02 5.97
C ASP A 141 9.34 -16.80 6.81
N VAL A 142 8.48 -16.28 7.68
CA VAL A 142 8.74 -15.08 8.48
C VAL A 142 9.59 -15.45 9.70
N PRO A 143 10.81 -14.91 9.86
CA PRO A 143 11.61 -15.16 11.05
C PRO A 143 10.93 -14.59 12.30
N ASP A 144 11.04 -15.29 13.44
CA ASP A 144 10.45 -14.88 14.72
C ASP A 144 10.83 -13.45 15.12
N THR A 145 12.08 -13.05 14.83
CA THR A 145 12.63 -11.70 15.10
C THR A 145 11.98 -10.60 14.25
N LEU A 146 11.38 -10.95 13.11
CA LEU A 146 10.72 -10.04 12.18
C LEU A 146 9.19 -10.15 12.20
N ALA A 147 8.61 -11.09 12.96
CA ALA A 147 7.17 -11.24 13.09
C ALA A 147 6.49 -9.94 13.56
N ALA A 148 7.10 -9.24 14.52
CA ALA A 148 6.62 -7.93 14.99
C ALA A 148 6.64 -6.86 13.88
N ALA A 149 7.66 -6.86 13.03
CA ALA A 149 7.74 -5.94 11.89
C ALA A 149 6.61 -6.20 10.88
N ARG A 150 6.29 -7.48 10.60
CA ARG A 150 5.16 -7.86 9.73
C ARG A 150 3.80 -7.49 10.33
N GLY A 151 3.63 -7.66 11.64
CA GLY A 151 2.44 -7.20 12.35
C GLY A 151 2.26 -5.69 12.22
N LEU A 152 3.29 -4.90 12.52
CA LEU A 152 3.23 -3.43 12.38
C LEU A 152 2.98 -2.98 10.93
N ALA A 153 3.57 -3.67 9.95
CA ALA A 153 3.29 -3.42 8.53
C ALA A 153 1.80 -3.65 8.22
N THR A 154 1.22 -4.73 8.72
CA THR A 154 -0.21 -5.05 8.56
C THR A 154 -1.10 -3.94 9.15
N ALA A 155 -0.77 -3.46 10.35
CA ALA A 155 -1.48 -2.33 10.96
C ALA A 155 -1.38 -1.04 10.13
N ALA A 156 -0.21 -0.76 9.55
CA ALA A 156 0.01 0.40 8.70
C ALA A 156 -0.80 0.32 7.39
N VAL A 157 -0.88 -0.86 6.77
CA VAL A 157 -1.71 -1.11 5.58
C VAL A 157 -3.19 -0.89 5.89
N ILE A 158 -3.69 -1.46 7.00
CA ILE A 158 -5.09 -1.28 7.44
C ILE A 158 -5.40 0.21 7.61
N ASP A 159 -4.53 0.97 8.30
CA ASP A 159 -4.78 2.40 8.49
C ASP A 159 -4.75 3.19 7.19
N ALA A 160 -3.83 2.88 6.28
CA ALA A 160 -3.75 3.55 4.97
C ALA A 160 -5.04 3.35 4.17
N TYR A 161 -5.52 2.10 4.05
CA TYR A 161 -6.76 1.81 3.33
C TYR A 161 -7.98 2.40 4.04
N ARG A 162 -8.06 2.29 5.37
CA ARG A 162 -9.14 2.88 6.18
C ARG A 162 -9.28 4.38 5.94
N ARG A 163 -8.17 5.13 5.88
CA ARG A 163 -8.19 6.59 5.65
C ARG A 163 -8.87 6.95 4.34
N ASP A 164 -8.55 6.24 3.27
CA ASP A 164 -9.12 6.49 1.96
C ASP A 164 -10.55 5.95 1.85
N LEU A 165 -10.84 4.76 2.38
CA LEU A 165 -12.20 4.24 2.44
C LEU A 165 -13.13 5.20 3.20
N THR A 166 -12.70 5.72 4.35
CA THR A 166 -13.50 6.69 5.14
C THR A 166 -13.81 7.93 4.32
N ARG A 167 -12.84 8.42 3.55
CA ARG A 167 -13.03 9.58 2.69
C ARG A 167 -14.03 9.28 1.58
N TYR A 168 -13.87 8.16 0.89
CA TYR A 168 -14.77 7.70 -0.17
C TYR A 168 -16.22 7.54 0.34
N LEU A 169 -16.38 6.87 1.48
CA LEU A 169 -17.70 6.61 2.08
C LEU A 169 -18.43 7.88 2.54
N THR A 170 -17.79 9.04 2.54
CA THR A 170 -18.47 10.32 2.81
C THR A 170 -19.46 10.66 1.68
N GLU A 171 -19.09 10.36 0.44
CA GLU A 171 -19.91 10.62 -0.76
C GLU A 171 -20.65 9.37 -1.24
N HIS A 172 -20.17 8.19 -0.85
CA HIS A 172 -20.75 6.89 -1.18
C HIS A 172 -21.11 6.12 0.10
N PRO A 173 -22.20 6.45 0.82
CA PRO A 173 -22.51 5.82 2.10
C PRO A 173 -22.78 4.32 1.96
N ASP A 174 -21.98 3.52 2.67
CA ASP A 174 -22.15 2.07 2.77
C ASP A 174 -21.97 1.63 4.24
N PRO A 175 -23.06 1.34 4.97
CA PRO A 175 -23.00 0.90 6.36
C PRO A 175 -22.29 -0.44 6.56
N GLU A 176 -22.32 -1.34 5.57
CA GLU A 176 -21.69 -2.66 5.66
C GLU A 176 -20.18 -2.56 5.55
N ALA A 177 -19.68 -1.75 4.61
CA ALA A 177 -18.26 -1.43 4.50
C ALA A 177 -17.75 -0.74 5.77
N ARG A 178 -18.50 0.23 6.32
CA ARG A 178 -18.13 0.94 7.56
C ARG A 178 -18.02 0.00 8.75
N THR A 179 -19.03 -0.84 8.95
CA THR A 179 -19.06 -1.79 10.08
C THR A 179 -17.91 -2.79 9.99
N THR A 180 -17.69 -3.37 8.80
CA THR A 180 -16.63 -4.36 8.59
C THR A 180 -15.24 -3.72 8.75
N MET A 181 -15.03 -2.51 8.22
CA MET A 181 -13.80 -1.74 8.46
C MET A 181 -13.57 -1.45 9.96
N GLY A 182 -14.64 -1.21 10.73
CA GLY A 182 -14.56 -1.03 12.18
C GLY A 182 -13.88 -2.21 12.89
N ARG A 183 -14.16 -3.45 12.47
CA ARG A 183 -13.52 -4.66 13.00
C ARG A 183 -12.03 -4.69 12.67
N PHE A 184 -11.64 -4.42 11.43
CA PHE A 184 -10.22 -4.27 11.05
C PHE A 184 -9.50 -3.20 11.88
N VAL A 185 -10.17 -2.10 12.19
CA VAL A 185 -9.62 -1.03 13.05
C VAL A 185 -9.34 -1.54 14.46
N ASP A 186 -10.18 -2.41 15.00
CA ASP A 186 -9.98 -2.97 16.33
C ASP A 186 -8.83 -3.99 16.35
N HIS A 187 -8.68 -4.83 15.32
CA HIS A 187 -7.48 -5.66 15.15
C HIS A 187 -6.23 -4.81 14.98
N ARG A 188 -6.27 -3.74 14.17
CA ARG A 188 -5.14 -2.79 14.02
C ARG A 188 -4.70 -2.23 15.37
N LYS A 189 -5.64 -1.75 16.20
CA LYS A 189 -5.33 -1.21 17.54
C LYS A 189 -4.70 -2.28 18.44
N ARG A 190 -5.17 -3.54 18.34
CA ARG A 190 -4.60 -4.66 19.11
C ARG A 190 -3.16 -4.94 18.68
N ILE A 191 -2.89 -4.97 17.37
CA ILE A 191 -1.54 -5.13 16.83
C ILE A 191 -0.63 -4.01 17.35
N GLU A 192 -1.08 -2.75 17.26
CA GLU A 192 -0.32 -1.60 17.78
C GLU A 192 -0.06 -1.71 19.29
N ALA A 193 -1.04 -2.16 20.07
CA ALA A 193 -0.88 -2.36 21.51
C ALA A 193 0.08 -3.51 21.88
N LEU A 194 0.30 -4.46 20.96
CA LEU A 194 1.25 -5.56 21.11
C LEU A 194 2.60 -5.26 20.44
N ASP A 195 2.83 -4.01 19.99
CA ASP A 195 4.01 -3.61 19.23
C ASP A 195 4.27 -4.52 18.01
N GLY A 196 3.20 -4.99 17.36
CA GLY A 196 3.26 -5.90 16.22
C GLY A 196 3.28 -7.38 16.56
N SER A 197 3.34 -7.77 17.84
CA SER A 197 3.52 -9.15 18.28
C SER A 197 2.25 -10.01 18.10
N ILE A 198 1.94 -10.36 16.85
CA ILE A 198 0.89 -11.31 16.45
C ILE A 198 1.50 -12.43 15.60
N GLN A 199 0.77 -13.53 15.43
CA GLN A 199 1.25 -14.62 14.56
C GLN A 199 1.25 -14.16 13.09
N PRO A 200 2.26 -14.53 12.28
CA PRO A 200 2.29 -14.22 10.85
C PRO A 200 1.04 -14.68 10.08
N ASP A 201 0.45 -15.81 10.46
CA ASP A 201 -0.80 -16.33 9.86
C ASP A 201 -2.00 -15.41 10.12
N ASP A 202 -2.09 -14.85 11.34
CA ASP A 202 -3.14 -13.89 11.69
C ASP A 202 -2.97 -12.60 10.89
N ALA A 203 -1.72 -12.15 10.71
CA ALA A 203 -1.38 -10.99 9.91
C ALA A 203 -1.81 -11.19 8.44
N GLU A 204 -1.56 -12.37 7.89
CA GLU A 204 -1.97 -12.71 6.52
C GLU A 204 -3.49 -12.80 6.38
N THR A 205 -4.17 -13.43 7.34
CA THR A 205 -5.62 -13.52 7.37
C THR A 205 -6.28 -12.14 7.37
N LEU A 206 -5.70 -11.18 8.11
CA LEU A 206 -6.16 -9.79 8.12
C LEU A 206 -5.94 -9.08 6.79
N LEU A 207 -4.80 -9.27 6.13
CA LEU A 207 -4.52 -8.64 4.84
C LEU A 207 -5.40 -9.20 3.72
N ASP A 208 -5.59 -10.51 3.70
CA ASP A 208 -6.54 -11.16 2.79
C ASP A 208 -7.96 -10.64 3.02
N GLY A 209 -8.41 -10.59 4.27
CA GLY A 209 -9.74 -10.06 4.60
C GLY A 209 -9.89 -8.59 4.21
N LEU A 210 -8.85 -7.78 4.36
CA LEU A 210 -8.85 -6.38 3.93
C LEU A 210 -8.90 -6.28 2.40
N ALA A 211 -8.20 -7.14 1.68
CA ALA A 211 -8.27 -7.23 0.22
C ALA A 211 -9.68 -7.59 -0.23
N GLU A 212 -10.34 -8.57 0.40
CA GLU A 212 -11.74 -8.90 0.15
C GLU A 212 -12.69 -7.72 0.41
N LEU A 213 -12.56 -7.05 1.56
CA LEU A 213 -13.33 -5.84 1.85
C LEU A 213 -13.10 -4.75 0.81
N SER A 214 -11.87 -4.63 0.31
CA SER A 214 -11.54 -3.65 -0.72
C SER A 214 -12.21 -3.94 -2.06
N ARG A 215 -12.31 -5.22 -2.44
CA ARG A 215 -13.04 -5.66 -3.64
C ARG A 215 -14.53 -5.40 -3.51
N TYR A 216 -15.12 -5.69 -2.34
CA TYR A 216 -16.49 -5.33 -2.05
C TYR A 216 -16.71 -3.81 -2.17
N ALA A 217 -15.90 -3.00 -1.51
CA ALA A 217 -16.09 -1.55 -1.49
C ALA A 217 -15.91 -0.89 -2.87
N ALA A 218 -15.03 -1.44 -3.71
CA ALA A 218 -14.76 -0.91 -5.05
C ALA A 218 -15.77 -1.40 -6.11
N ALA A 219 -16.23 -2.66 -6.02
CA ALA A 219 -17.01 -3.30 -7.10
C ALA A 219 -18.38 -3.85 -6.66
N GLY A 220 -18.74 -3.75 -5.38
CA GLY A 220 -20.00 -4.28 -4.84
C GLY A 220 -20.06 -5.80 -4.72
N ASP A 221 -18.91 -6.49 -4.66
CA ASP A 221 -18.83 -7.95 -4.57
C ASP A 221 -19.26 -8.47 -3.19
N GLN A 222 -20.52 -8.90 -3.09
CA GLN A 222 -21.12 -9.41 -1.85
C GLN A 222 -20.47 -10.70 -1.34
N ALA A 223 -19.90 -11.54 -2.23
CA ALA A 223 -19.20 -12.75 -1.81
C ALA A 223 -17.87 -12.39 -1.15
N ALA A 224 -17.17 -11.37 -1.65
CA ALA A 224 -15.97 -10.83 -1.03
C ALA A 224 -16.27 -10.28 0.38
N LEU A 225 -17.38 -9.55 0.56
CA LEU A 225 -17.78 -9.07 1.88
C LEU A 225 -18.03 -10.20 2.89
N ALA A 226 -18.71 -11.27 2.46
CA ALA A 226 -18.91 -12.45 3.30
C ALA A 226 -17.56 -13.09 3.67
N SER A 227 -16.67 -13.29 2.70
CA SER A 227 -15.34 -13.85 2.95
C SER A 227 -14.49 -12.99 3.89
N ALA A 228 -14.55 -11.66 3.77
CA ALA A 228 -13.87 -10.74 4.68
C ALA A 228 -14.36 -10.90 6.14
N ARG A 229 -15.68 -11.08 6.32
CA ARG A 229 -16.29 -11.28 7.64
C ARG A 229 -15.93 -12.65 8.22
N ASP A 230 -15.99 -13.71 7.42
CA ASP A 230 -15.62 -15.07 7.85
C ASP A 230 -14.16 -15.13 8.33
N ARG A 231 -13.25 -14.43 7.63
CA ARG A 231 -11.84 -14.32 8.03
C ARG A 231 -11.67 -13.60 9.37
N LEU A 232 -12.40 -12.52 9.60
CA LEU A 232 -12.39 -11.81 10.88
C LEU A 232 -12.99 -12.67 12.00
N ASP A 233 -14.07 -13.40 11.73
CA ASP A 233 -14.70 -14.31 12.69
C ASP A 233 -13.74 -15.45 13.11
N GLY A 234 -12.86 -15.89 12.21
CA GLY A 234 -11.82 -16.88 12.52
C GLY A 234 -10.69 -16.36 13.43
N LEU A 235 -10.58 -15.05 13.65
CA LEU A 235 -9.55 -14.39 14.47
C LEU A 235 -10.08 -13.94 15.85
N GLU A 236 -11.35 -14.20 16.15
CA GLU A 236 -12.02 -13.89 17.43
C GLU A 236 -12.12 -15.12 18.34
#